data_AF-A0A933BLZ3-F1
#
_entry.id   AF-A0A933BLZ3-F1
#
_cell.length_a   1.000
_cell.length_b   1.000
_cell.length_c   1.000
_cell.angle_alpha   90.00
_cell.angle_beta   90.00
_cell.angle_gamma   90.00
#
_symmetry.space_group_name_H-M   'P 1'
#
loop_
_entity.id
_entity.type
_entity.pdbx_description
1 polymer ?
#
loop_
_entity_poly.entity_id
_entity_poly.type
_entity_poly.pdbx_seq_one_letter_code
_entity_poly.pdbx_strand_id
1 'polypeptide(L)' 'MPGTVRMEVKPEEIIAAVKRMKKGERDAFLEDLIASTSPGYLESIREARGQYKAKKVKTHEQVFGR' A
#
# COMPACT_ATOMS: atom_id res chain seq x y z
N MET A 1 30.42 7.09 -11.60
CA MET A 1 29.40 6.54 -10.68
C MET A 1 28.54 7.70 -10.19
N PRO A 2 27.20 7.64 -10.26
CA PRO A 2 26.39 8.73 -9.71
C PRO A 2 26.60 8.73 -8.19
N GLY A 3 27.11 9.84 -7.66
CA GLY A 3 27.37 9.99 -6.22
C GLY A 3 26.07 9.96 -5.42
N THR A 4 26.13 9.39 -4.22
CA THR A 4 25.00 9.36 -3.29
C THR A 4 24.60 10.78 -2.90
N VAL A 5 23.41 11.23 -3.31
CA VAL A 5 22.85 12.51 -2.89
C VAL A 5 22.27 12.34 -1.49
N ARG A 6 22.88 12.99 -0.48
CA ARG A 6 22.28 13.12 0.84
C ARG A 6 21.24 14.23 0.79
N MET A 7 19.96 13.86 0.92
CA MET A 7 18.89 14.81 1.17
C MET A 7 18.58 14.82 2.67
N GLU A 8 18.77 15.98 3.29
CA GLU A 8 18.30 16.23 4.65
C GLU A 8 16.89 16.81 4.54
N VAL A 9 15.89 16.02 4.97
CA VAL A 9 14.50 16.47 5.04
C VAL A 9 14.12 16.52 6.51
N LYS A 10 13.65 17.68 6.97
CA LYS A 10 13.22 17.87 8.35
C LYS A 10 11.86 17.20 8.58
N PRO A 11 11.63 16.51 9.72
CA PRO A 11 10.33 15.92 10.02
C PRO A 11 9.16 16.91 9.92
N GLU A 12 9.39 18.17 10.30
CA GLU A 12 8.38 19.23 10.25
C GLU A 12 7.91 19.53 8.82
N GLU A 13 8.82 19.43 7.84
CA GLU A 13 8.50 19.65 6.43
C GLU A 13 7.64 18.52 5.87
N ILE A 14 7.91 17.28 6.29
CA ILE A 14 7.08 16.11 5.95
C ILE A 14 5.69 16.26 6.55
N ILE A 15 5.59 16.62 7.83
CA ILE A 15 4.31 16.86 8.51
C ILE A 15 3.52 17.96 7.80
N ALA A 16 4.18 19.06 7.44
CA ALA A 16 3.55 20.16 6.73
C ALA A 16 3.10 19.76 5.30
N ALA A 17 3.84 18.88 4.62
CA ALA A 17 3.43 18.36 3.32
C ALA A 17 2.18 17.49 3.43
N VAL A 18 2.16 16.54 4.37
CA VAL A 18 1.01 15.65 4.62
C VAL A 18 -0.24 16.44 5.03
N LYS A 19 -0.08 17.50 5.84
CA LYS A 19 -1.21 18.38 6.24
C LYS A 19 -1.79 19.18 5.08
N ARG A 20 -1.00 19.49 4.04
CA ARG A 20 -1.44 20.25 2.86
C ARG A 20 -2.13 19.39 1.81
N MET A 21 -2.02 18.06 1.90
CA MET A 21 -2.70 17.14 0.99
C MET A 21 -4.22 17.25 1.11
N LYS A 22 -4.93 17.07 0.00
CA LYS A 22 -6.38 16.86 0.03
C LYS A 22 -6.68 15.55 0.75
N LYS A 23 -7.89 15.45 1.30
CA LYS A 23 -8.31 14.25 2.06
C LYS A 23 -8.04 12.95 1.29
N GLY A 24 -8.47 12.85 0.04
CA GLY A 24 -8.29 11.64 -0.77
C GLY A 24 -6.81 11.31 -1.06
N GLU A 25 -5.97 12.32 -1.26
CA GLU A 25 -4.52 12.12 -1.46
C GLU A 25 -3.86 11.60 -0.19
N ARG A 26 -4.27 12.14 0.97
CA ARG A 26 -3.79 11.71 2.27
C ARG A 26 -4.24 10.28 2.61
N ASP A 27 -5.48 9.94 2.31
CA ASP A 27 -6.02 8.60 2.55
C ASP A 27 -5.24 7.56 1.71
N ALA A 28 -5.04 7.84 0.42
CA ALA A 28 -4.21 6.98 -0.45
C ALA A 28 -2.76 6.86 0.04
N PHE A 29 -2.13 7.98 0.44
CA PHE A 29 -0.77 7.96 0.99
C PHE A 29 -0.66 7.10 2.25
N LEU A 30 -1.65 7.17 3.15
CA LEU A 30 -1.67 6.36 4.37
C LEU A 30 -1.86 4.87 4.06
N GLU A 31 -2.73 4.52 3.10
CA GLU A 31 -2.90 3.14 2.64
C GLU A 31 -1.59 2.57 2.07
N ASP A 32 -0.90 3.34 1.22
CA ASP A 32 0.40 2.97 0.65
C ASP A 32 1.47 2.83 1.74
N LEU A 33 1.49 3.73 2.73
CA LEU A 33 2.43 3.68 3.84
C LEU A 33 2.19 2.41 4.69
N ILE A 34 0.94 2.11 5.04
CA ILE A 34 0.57 0.89 5.76
C ILE A 34 0.97 -0.34 4.96
N ALA A 35 0.74 -0.36 3.65
CA ALA A 35 1.14 -1.46 2.79
C ALA A 35 2.66 -1.64 2.77
N SER A 36 3.42 -0.55 2.64
CA SER A 36 4.89 -0.58 2.57
C SER A 36 5.55 -1.04 3.88
N THR A 37 4.93 -0.75 5.02
CA THR A 37 5.43 -1.09 6.37
C THR A 37 4.99 -2.47 6.84
N SER A 38 4.15 -3.16 6.07
CA SER A 38 3.66 -4.51 6.37
C SER A 38 4.07 -5.51 5.29
N PRO A 39 5.26 -6.15 5.43
CA PRO A 39 5.73 -7.15 4.47
C PRO A 39 4.73 -8.28 4.22
N GLY A 40 4.07 -8.76 5.28
CA GLY A 40 3.06 -9.83 5.18
C GLY A 40 1.78 -9.40 4.46
N TYR A 41 1.42 -8.11 4.51
CA TYR A 41 0.30 -7.58 3.73
C TYR A 41 0.62 -7.55 2.23
N LEU A 42 1.84 -7.15 1.85
CA LEU A 42 2.26 -7.20 0.45
C LEU A 42 2.36 -8.63 -0.07
N GLU A 43 2.82 -9.57 0.76
CA GLU A 43 2.85 -10.99 0.42
C GLU A 43 1.45 -11.56 0.18
N SER A 44 0.49 -11.29 1.05
CA SER A 44 -0.90 -11.75 0.88
C SER A 44 -1.55 -11.18 -0.38
N ILE A 45 -1.27 -9.91 -0.73
CA ILE A 45 -1.73 -9.31 -1.99
C ILE A 45 -1.12 -10.03 -3.21
N ARG A 46 0.19 -10.33 -3.17
CA ARG A 46 0.86 -11.05 -4.26
C ARG A 46 0.27 -12.45 -4.43
N GLU A 47 0.04 -13.15 -3.32
CA GLU A 47 -0.59 -14.47 -3.32
C GLU A 47 -2.00 -14.41 -3.91
N ALA A 48 -2.86 -13.51 -3.41
CA ALA A 48 -4.23 -13.35 -3.90
C ALA A 48 -4.28 -13.04 -5.40
N ARG A 49 -3.39 -12.18 -5.91
CA ARG A 49 -3.24 -11.90 -7.35
C ARG A 49 -2.83 -13.15 -8.13
N GLY A 50 -1.94 -13.97 -7.57
CA GLY A 50 -1.54 -15.25 -8.15
C GLY A 50 -2.71 -16.25 -8.23
N GLN A 51 -3.46 -16.39 -7.14
CA GLN A 51 -4.66 -17.24 -7.10
C GLN A 51 -5.71 -16.79 -8.11
N TYR A 52 -5.98 -15.48 -8.20
CA TYR A 52 -6.92 -14.92 -9.18
C TYR A 52 -6.48 -15.20 -10.63
N LYS A 53 -5.21 -14.97 -10.97
CA LYS A 53 -4.66 -15.28 -12.31
C LYS A 53 -4.78 -16.78 -12.64
N ALA A 54 -4.62 -17.65 -11.64
CA ALA A 54 -4.80 -19.09 -11.78
C ALA A 54 -6.28 -19.53 -11.76
N LYS A 55 -7.23 -18.58 -11.78
CA LYS A 55 -8.68 -18.82 -11.66
C LYS A 55 -9.08 -19.60 -10.40
N LYS A 56 -8.25 -19.57 -9.35
CA LYS A 56 -8.55 -20.12 -8.02
C LYS A 56 -9.39 -19.12 -7.23
N VAL A 57 -10.61 -18.88 -7.69
CA VAL A 57 -11.56 -17.94 -7.07
C VAL A 57 -12.74 -18.70 -6.47
N LYS A 58 -13.38 -18.11 -5.45
CA LYS A 58 -14.59 -18.65 -4.83
C LYS A 58 -15.78 -17.74 -5.11
N THR A 59 -16.93 -18.31 -5.42
CA THR A 59 -18.20 -17.56 -5.55
C THR A 59 -18.77 -17.21 -4.17
N HIS A 60 -19.73 -16.28 -4.12
CA HIS A 60 -20.44 -15.96 -2.89
C HIS A 60 -21.04 -17.21 -2.23
N GLU A 61 -21.75 -18.03 -3.01
CA GLU A 61 -22.33 -19.28 -2.55
C GLU A 61 -21.27 -20.27 -2.02
N GLN A 62 -20.11 -20.38 -2.68
CA GLN A 62 -19.02 -21.25 -2.21
C GLN A 62 -18.39 -20.79 -0.89
N VAL A 63 -18.48 -19.50 -0.56
CA VAL A 63 -17.92 -18.95 0.68
C VAL A 63 -18.97 -18.88 1.79
N PHE A 64 -20.21 -18.53 1.46
CA PHE A 64 -21.24 -18.16 2.43
C PHE A 64 -22.48 -19.07 2.42
N GLY A 65 -22.63 -19.94 1.41
CA GLY A 65 -23.64 -21.01 1.38
C GLY A 65 -25.10 -20.56 1.23
N ARG A 66 -25.37 -19.32 0.85
CA ARG A 66 -26.73 -18.76 0.70
C ARG A 66 -26.75 -17.59 -0.28
#